data_AF-A0A7S2YJS0-F1
#
_entry.id   AF-A0A7S2YJS0-F1
#
_cell.length_a   1.000
_cell.length_b   1.000
_cell.length_c   1.000
_cell.angle_alpha   90.00
_cell.angle_beta   90.00
_cell.angle_gamma   90.00
#
_symmetry.space_group_name_H-M   'P 1'
#
loop_
_entity.id
_entity.type
_entity.pdbx_description
1 polymer ?
#
loop_
_entity_poly.entity_id
_entity_poly.type
_entity_poly.pdbx_seq_one_letter_code
_entity_poly.pdbx_strand_id
1 'polypeptide(L)'
;SGVSLVPTSMYGIRVYGRDSILTPHVDRLPLVISAILNVDQGTTAHETVEGDDEGTLSYEDWPLQVIGHDGKVANVTIKPGEMILYESHSVIHGRPYPLQ
;
A
#
# COMPACT_ATOMS: atom_id res chain seq x y z
N SER A 1 -7.10 -2.29 -21.12
CA SER A 1 -8.07 -1.19 -21.27
C SER A 1 -7.39 -0.10 -22.08
N GLY A 2 -7.68 0.06 -23.38
CA GLY A 2 -7.03 1.07 -24.25
C GLY A 2 -7.58 2.49 -24.06
N VAL A 3 -7.98 2.83 -22.82
CA VAL A 3 -8.66 4.08 -22.49
C VAL A 3 -7.62 5.13 -22.08
N SER A 4 -7.73 6.33 -22.64
CA SER A 4 -6.86 7.46 -22.27
C SER A 4 -7.18 7.93 -20.84
N LEU A 5 -6.16 8.09 -20.02
CA LEU A 5 -6.30 8.58 -18.65
C LEU A 5 -6.04 10.09 -18.58
N VAL A 6 -6.89 10.79 -17.84
CA VAL A 6 -6.73 12.22 -17.54
C VAL A 6 -6.19 12.35 -16.11
N PRO A 7 -5.01 12.97 -15.91
CA PRO A 7 -4.52 13.28 -14.57
C PRO A 7 -5.53 14.12 -13.79
N THR A 8 -5.95 13.63 -12.63
CA THR A 8 -7.02 14.26 -11.84
C THR A 8 -6.50 14.84 -10.53
N SER A 9 -5.70 14.07 -9.79
CA SER A 9 -5.13 14.52 -8.52
C SER A 9 -3.76 13.89 -8.31
N MET A 10 -2.90 14.60 -7.58
CA MET A 10 -1.65 14.08 -7.06
C MET A 10 -1.57 14.49 -5.59
N TYR A 11 -1.24 13.52 -4.74
CA TYR A 11 -1.00 13.77 -3.32
C TYR A 11 0.51 13.73 -3.07
N GLY A 12 0.97 14.59 -2.16
CA GLY A 12 2.34 14.50 -1.65
C GLY A 12 2.55 13.25 -0.79
N ILE A 13 3.75 13.16 -0.19
CA ILE A 13 4.11 12.05 0.70
C ILE A 13 3.14 12.01 1.89
N ARG A 14 2.60 10.82 2.17
CA ARG A 14 1.85 10.52 3.38
C ARG A 14 2.71 9.62 4.25
N VAL A 15 2.91 10.03 5.51
CA VAL A 15 3.67 9.25 6.50
C VAL A 15 2.67 8.65 7.48
N TYR A 16 2.80 7.35 7.73
CA TYR A 16 2.01 6.63 8.71
C TYR A 16 2.92 6.17 9.84
N GLY A 17 2.49 6.39 11.09
CA GLY A 17 3.18 5.91 12.28
C GLY A 17 2.48 4.71 12.90
N ARG A 18 3.06 4.16 13.97
CA ARG A 18 2.44 3.11 14.78
C ARG A 18 0.96 3.41 15.08
N ASP A 19 0.15 2.36 15.09
CA ASP A 19 -1.30 2.36 15.29
C ASP A 19 -2.10 3.05 14.18
N SER A 20 -1.46 3.51 13.10
CA SER A 20 -2.18 4.05 11.95
C SER A 20 -3.09 3.01 11.33
N ILE A 21 -4.31 3.41 10.99
CA ILE A 21 -5.29 2.63 10.25
C ILE A 21 -5.73 3.46 9.04
N LEU A 22 -5.81 2.82 7.87
CA LEU A 22 -6.50 3.39 6.72
C LEU A 22 -7.83 2.65 6.57
N THR A 23 -8.91 3.28 7.02
CA THR A 23 -10.26 2.69 6.98
C THR A 23 -10.61 2.25 5.54
N PRO A 24 -11.15 1.04 5.35
CA PRO A 24 -11.60 0.58 4.04
C PRO A 24 -12.58 1.55 3.39
N HIS A 25 -12.31 1.92 2.14
CA HIS A 25 -13.13 2.86 1.36
C HIS A 25 -12.99 2.59 -0.13
N VAL A 26 -13.77 3.32 -0.92
CA VAL A 26 -13.50 3.58 -2.33
C VAL A 26 -13.18 5.04 -2.49
N ASP A 27 -12.33 5.38 -3.46
CA ASP A 27 -12.10 6.79 -3.79
C ASP A 27 -13.36 7.40 -4.39
N ARG A 28 -13.49 8.73 -4.30
CA ARG A 28 -14.60 9.45 -4.93
C ARG A 28 -14.32 9.70 -6.41
N LEU A 29 -15.38 9.78 -7.23
CA LEU A 29 -15.22 10.30 -8.59
C LEU A 29 -14.63 11.72 -8.59
N PRO A 30 -13.76 12.05 -9.57
CA PRO A 30 -13.42 11.26 -10.76
C PRO A 30 -12.16 10.38 -10.63
N LEU A 31 -11.77 9.96 -9.43
CA LEU A 31 -10.57 9.13 -9.19
C LEU A 31 -10.81 7.65 -9.52
N VAL A 32 -10.79 7.32 -10.81
CA VAL A 32 -11.14 5.96 -11.29
C VAL A 32 -9.99 4.96 -11.08
N ILE A 33 -8.76 5.37 -11.34
CA ILE A 33 -7.54 4.56 -11.20
C ILE A 33 -6.55 5.34 -10.35
N SER A 34 -6.03 4.72 -9.31
CA SER A 34 -5.04 5.32 -8.41
C SER A 34 -3.78 4.47 -8.36
N ALA A 35 -2.67 5.12 -8.04
CA ALA A 35 -1.40 4.46 -7.78
C ALA A 35 -0.87 4.84 -6.40
N ILE A 36 -0.28 3.89 -5.69
CA ILE A 36 0.47 4.10 -4.46
C ILE A 36 1.91 3.70 -4.73
N LEU A 37 2.84 4.63 -4.55
CA LEU A 37 4.28 4.36 -4.54
C LEU A 37 4.75 4.29 -3.09
N ASN A 38 5.37 3.18 -2.71
CA ASN A 38 6.08 3.11 -1.44
C ASN A 38 7.45 3.78 -1.62
N VAL A 39 7.64 4.94 -0.99
CA VAL A 39 8.86 5.74 -1.13
C VAL A 39 9.93 5.29 -0.14
N ASP A 40 9.52 4.97 1.09
CA ASP A 40 10.39 4.58 2.18
C ASP A 40 9.55 3.88 3.27
N GLN A 41 10.20 3.01 4.05
CA GLN A 41 9.55 2.25 5.10
C GLN A 41 10.55 1.93 6.21
N GLY A 42 10.10 2.05 7.46
CA GLY A 42 10.90 1.66 8.61
C GLY A 42 11.27 0.19 8.54
N THR A 43 12.52 -0.11 8.91
CA THR A 43 12.97 -1.49 9.08
C THR A 43 12.70 -1.95 10.49
N THR A 44 12.21 -3.18 10.63
CA THR A 44 12.20 -3.84 11.93
C THR A 44 13.60 -4.40 12.15
N ALA A 45 14.23 -4.02 13.26
CA ALA A 45 15.38 -4.75 13.75
C ALA A 45 14.86 -6.13 14.20
N HIS A 46 14.88 -7.12 13.31
CA HIS A 46 14.98 -8.48 13.77
C HIS A 46 16.39 -8.66 14.31
N GLU A 47 16.51 -9.29 15.48
CA GLU A 47 17.78 -9.70 16.06
C GLU A 47 18.68 -10.21 14.94
N THR A 48 19.84 -9.58 14.77
CA THR A 48 20.88 -10.06 13.86
C THR A 48 21.15 -11.51 14.22
N VAL A 49 20.69 -12.45 13.39
CA VAL A 49 21.15 -13.83 13.52
C VAL A 49 22.62 -13.77 13.15
N GLU A 50 23.50 -14.25 14.04
CA GLU A 50 24.92 -14.36 13.71
C GLU A 50 25.08 -15.16 12.40
N GLY A 51 25.55 -14.50 11.35
CA GLY A 51 25.71 -15.08 10.01
C GLY A 51 24.80 -14.50 8.92
N ASP A 52 23.87 -13.61 9.25
CA ASP A 52 23.16 -12.82 8.24
C ASP A 52 24.12 -11.77 7.69
N ASP A 53 24.58 -11.99 6.45
CA ASP A 53 25.42 -11.05 5.72
C ASP A 53 24.77 -9.66 5.73
N GLU A 54 25.62 -8.65 5.94
CA GLU A 54 25.32 -7.22 5.84
C GLU A 54 24.33 -6.92 4.69
N GLY A 55 23.07 -6.62 5.02
CA GLY A 55 22.17 -5.91 4.07
C GLY A 55 20.75 -6.42 3.84
N THR A 56 20.26 -7.48 4.51
CA THR A 56 18.82 -7.81 4.40
C THR A 56 17.98 -6.89 5.30
N LEU A 57 17.48 -5.79 4.73
CA LEU A 57 16.50 -4.93 5.39
C LEU A 57 15.19 -5.72 5.55
N SER A 58 14.78 -6.00 6.79
CA SER A 58 13.43 -6.49 7.10
C SER A 58 12.52 -5.28 7.29
N TYR A 59 11.40 -5.23 6.58
CA TYR A 59 10.43 -4.15 6.68
C TYR A 59 9.18 -4.67 7.38
N GLU A 60 8.54 -3.80 8.14
CA GLU A 60 7.30 -4.19 8.81
C GLU A 60 6.13 -4.28 7.83
N ASP A 61 5.65 -5.48 7.55
CA ASP A 61 4.55 -5.68 6.62
C ASP A 61 3.27 -4.97 7.08
N TRP A 62 2.89 -3.95 6.32
CA TRP A 62 1.59 -3.33 6.40
C TRP A 62 0.95 -3.45 5.01
N PRO A 63 0.07 -4.42 4.77
CA PRO A 63 -0.47 -4.64 3.43
C PRO A 63 -1.64 -3.70 3.12
N LEU A 64 -1.77 -3.31 1.85
CA LEU A 64 -3.02 -2.79 1.32
C LEU A 64 -3.98 -3.97 1.14
N GLN A 65 -5.05 -3.99 1.91
CA GLN A 65 -6.16 -4.92 1.68
C GLN A 65 -7.05 -4.39 0.56
N VAL A 66 -7.40 -5.26 -0.38
CA VAL A 66 -8.32 -4.98 -1.49
C VAL A 66 -9.38 -6.07 -1.52
N ILE A 67 -10.65 -5.67 -1.63
CA ILE A 67 -11.78 -6.58 -1.84
C ILE A 67 -12.20 -6.46 -3.30
N GLY A 68 -11.93 -7.51 -4.07
CA GLY A 68 -12.24 -7.55 -5.49
C GLY A 68 -13.74 -7.63 -5.78
N HIS A 69 -14.11 -7.42 -7.05
CA HIS A 69 -15.49 -7.55 -7.52
C HIS A 69 -16.08 -8.95 -7.34
N ASP A 70 -15.23 -9.97 -7.18
CA ASP A 70 -15.62 -11.35 -6.86
C ASP A 70 -15.82 -11.59 -5.35
N GLY A 71 -15.72 -10.54 -4.54
CA GLY A 71 -15.81 -10.58 -3.08
C GLY A 71 -14.57 -11.16 -2.39
N LYS A 72 -13.52 -11.53 -3.12
CA LYS A 72 -12.31 -12.08 -2.51
C LYS A 72 -11.41 -10.97 -1.97
N VAL A 73 -10.81 -11.27 -0.83
CA VAL A 73 -9.85 -10.39 -0.17
C VAL A 73 -8.44 -10.74 -0.65
N ALA A 74 -7.69 -9.73 -1.08
CA ALA A 74 -6.27 -9.81 -1.36
C ALA A 74 -5.52 -8.81 -0.46
N ASN A 75 -4.42 -9.26 0.14
CA ASN A 75 -3.50 -8.39 0.89
C ASN A 75 -2.24 -8.20 0.03
N VAL A 76 -1.94 -6.96 -0.33
CA VAL A 76 -0.81 -6.61 -1.20
C VAL A 76 0.22 -5.84 -0.39
N THR A 77 1.37 -6.47 -0.15
CA THR A 77 2.56 -5.83 0.45
C THR A 77 3.49 -5.32 -0.65
N ILE A 78 4.04 -4.13 -0.46
CA ILE A 78 5.05 -3.52 -1.35
C ILE A 78 6.22 -2.97 -0.54
N LYS A 79 7.43 -3.06 -1.08
CA LYS A 79 8.68 -2.52 -0.53
C LYS A 79 8.99 -1.12 -1.07
N PRO A 80 9.89 -0.34 -0.44
CA PRO A 80 10.36 0.92 -1.00
C PRO A 80 10.81 0.77 -2.46
N GLY A 81 10.31 1.65 -3.33
CA GLY A 81 10.51 1.63 -4.79
C GLY A 81 9.43 0.88 -5.58
N GLU A 82 8.56 0.10 -4.93
CA GLU A 82 7.47 -0.62 -5.60
C GLU A 82 6.17 0.20 -5.61
N MET A 83 5.31 -0.11 -6.59
CA MET A 83 4.06 0.61 -6.84
C MET A 83 2.88 -0.34 -6.99
N ILE A 84 1.73 0.03 -6.42
CA ILE A 84 0.44 -0.61 -6.67
C ILE A 84 -0.38 0.30 -7.58
N LEU A 85 -0.93 -0.26 -8.66
CA LEU A 85 -1.94 0.38 -9.51
C LEU A 85 -3.25 -0.39 -9.36
N TYR A 86 -4.36 0.31 -9.09
CA TYR A 86 -5.65 -0.35 -8.78
C TYR A 86 -6.88 0.51 -9.14
N GLU A 87 -8.04 -0.14 -9.24
CA GLU A 87 -9.33 0.47 -9.58
C GLU A 87 -9.95 1.22 -8.39
N SER A 88 -9.41 2.39 -8.07
CA SER A 88 -9.68 3.07 -6.79
C SER A 88 -11.15 3.37 -6.49
N HIS A 89 -11.95 3.72 -7.51
CA HIS A 89 -13.36 4.06 -7.31
C HIS A 89 -14.28 2.84 -7.14
N SER A 90 -13.85 1.66 -7.59
CA SER A 90 -14.73 0.51 -7.75
C SER A 90 -14.40 -0.67 -6.84
N VAL A 91 -13.18 -0.75 -6.29
CA VAL A 91 -12.80 -1.79 -5.31
C VAL A 91 -12.57 -1.20 -3.93
N ILE A 92 -13.12 -1.86 -2.90
CA ILE A 92 -12.89 -1.46 -1.50
C ILE A 92 -11.43 -1.73 -1.19
N HIS A 93 -10.74 -0.72 -0.68
CA HIS A 93 -9.34 -0.82 -0.33
C HIS A 93 -9.03 -0.07 0.97
N GLY A 94 -8.03 -0.53 1.70
CA GLY A 94 -7.60 0.09 2.96
C GLY A 94 -6.48 -0.69 3.63
N ARG A 95 -6.11 -0.23 4.82
CA ARG A 95 -5.16 -0.89 5.72
C ARG A 95 -5.87 -1.03 7.06
N PRO A 96 -6.78 -2.02 7.20
CA PRO A 96 -7.72 -2.09 8.32
C PRO A 96 -7.07 -2.52 9.63
N TYR A 97 -5.87 -3.12 9.57
CA TYR A 97 -5.08 -3.50 10.73
C TYR A 97 -4.06 -2.40 11.05
N PRO A 98 -3.83 -2.08 12.32
CA PRO A 98 -2.88 -1.06 12.72
C PRO A 98 -1.45 -1.41 12.30
N LEU A 99 -0.68 -0.41 11.87
CA LEU A 99 0.77 -0.50 11.78
C LEU A 99 1.35 -0.74 13.19
N GLN A 100 2.28 -1.67 13.36
CA GLN A 100 2.88 -2.02 14.66
C GLN A 100 4.09 -1.14 15.03
#